data_AF-A0A356VYR8-F1
#
_entry.id   AF-A0A356VYR8-F1
#
_cell.length_a   1.000
_cell.length_b   1.000
_cell.length_c   1.000
_cell.angle_alpha   90.00
_cell.angle_beta   90.00
_cell.angle_gamma   90.00
#
_symmetry.space_group_name_H-M   'P 1'
#
loop_
_entity.id
_entity.type
_entity.pdbx_description
1 polymer ?
#
loop_
_entity_poly.entity_id
_entity_poly.type
_entity_poly.pdbx_seq_one_letter_code
_entity_poly.pdbx_strand_id
1 'polypeptide(L)'
;ADMDREGRGSCTGCCQIFIAYDPYLFGGREEIQAKLSSRVAAADATEPDRPGGRVTCPGERTAAARARNRKEGVPVDETVWRQVLKLAAEK
;
A
#
# COMPACT_ATOMS: atom_id res chain seq x y z
N ALA A 1 22.65 4.62 0.51
CA ALA A 1 23.30 5.74 1.21
C ALA A 1 24.40 6.39 0.37
N ASP A 2 25.13 5.66 -0.48
CA ASP A 2 26.17 6.26 -1.34
C ASP A 2 25.66 6.86 -2.66
N MET A 3 24.60 6.32 -3.28
CA MET A 3 24.11 6.80 -4.58
C MET A 3 23.46 8.20 -4.56
N ASP A 4 22.84 8.58 -3.44
CA ASP A 4 22.29 9.93 -3.27
C ASP A 4 23.41 10.97 -3.15
N ARG A 5 24.58 10.57 -2.63
CA ARG A 5 25.77 11.43 -2.48
C ARG A 5 26.43 11.74 -3.83
N GLU A 6 26.25 10.88 -4.83
CA GLU A 6 26.79 11.06 -6.19
C GLU A 6 25.89 11.91 -7.10
N GLY A 7 24.69 12.31 -6.67
CA GLY A 7 23.79 13.15 -7.46
C GLY A 7 23.23 12.48 -8.72
N ARG A 8 23.33 11.15 -8.81
CA ARG A 8 22.95 10.38 -10.02
C ARG A 8 21.51 9.89 -10.02
N GLY A 9 20.68 10.34 -9.07
CA GLY A 9 19.29 9.95 -8.94
C GLY A 9 19.11 8.53 -8.38
N SER A 10 18.19 8.40 -7.44
CA SER A 10 17.76 7.09 -6.93
C SER A 10 17.02 6.36 -8.05
N CYS A 11 17.49 5.17 -8.45
CA CYS A 11 16.93 4.26 -9.48
C CYS A 11 17.51 4.29 -10.91
N THR A 12 18.71 4.84 -11.19
CA THR A 12 19.29 4.82 -12.56
C THR A 12 19.64 3.44 -13.15
N GLY A 13 19.29 2.33 -12.47
CA GLY A 13 19.42 0.95 -12.97
C GLY A 13 18.21 0.06 -12.69
N CYS A 14 17.05 0.61 -12.30
CA CYS A 14 15.87 -0.20 -12.04
C CYS A 14 15.17 -0.62 -13.33
N CYS A 15 14.89 -1.92 -13.49
CA CYS A 15 13.95 -2.44 -14.47
C CYS A 15 12.63 -2.77 -13.77
N GLN A 16 11.52 -2.21 -14.24
CA GLN A 16 10.19 -2.47 -13.71
C GLN A 16 9.33 -3.12 -14.78
N ILE A 17 8.67 -4.22 -14.42
CA ILE A 17 7.76 -4.96 -15.30
C ILE A 17 6.34 -4.79 -14.78
N PHE A 18 5.42 -4.44 -15.67
CA PHE A 18 4.00 -4.30 -15.38
C PHE A 18 3.21 -5.31 -16.22
N ILE A 19 2.32 -6.05 -15.57
CA ILE A 19 1.41 -6.99 -16.23
C ILE A 19 0.00 -6.57 -15.86
N ALA A 20 -0.84 -6.36 -16.87
CA ALA A 20 -2.27 -6.14 -16.71
C ALA A 20 -3.01 -7.24 -17.46
N TYR A 21 -4.06 -7.77 -16.83
CA TYR A 21 -4.96 -8.73 -17.46
C TYR A 21 -6.38 -8.39 -17.06
N ASP A 22 -7.30 -8.63 -17.99
CA ASP A 22 -8.74 -8.50 -17.73
C ASP A 22 -9.24 -9.84 -17.15
N PRO A 23 -9.59 -9.90 -15.85
CA PRO A 23 -10.06 -11.15 -15.25
C PRO A 23 -11.40 -11.58 -15.85
N TYR A 24 -12.21 -10.67 -16.39
CA TYR A 24 -13.55 -10.95 -16.90
C TYR A 24 -13.57 -11.70 -18.24
N LEU A 25 -12.40 -11.93 -18.84
CA LEU A 25 -12.25 -12.87 -19.95
C LEU A 25 -12.46 -14.33 -19.53
N PHE A 26 -12.33 -14.64 -18.23
CA PHE A 26 -12.39 -16.00 -17.70
C PHE A 26 -13.70 -16.34 -16.98
N GLY A 27 -14.70 -15.46 -17.04
CA GLY A 27 -16.00 -15.66 -16.39
C GLY A 27 -16.81 -14.37 -16.24
N GLY A 28 -18.06 -14.51 -15.79
CA GLY A 28 -18.93 -13.36 -15.56
C GLY A 28 -18.37 -12.45 -14.46
N ARG A 29 -18.55 -11.13 -14.60
CA ARG A 29 -18.08 -10.14 -13.62
C ARG A 29 -18.54 -10.45 -12.20
N GLU A 30 -19.82 -10.75 -12.04
CA GLU A 30 -20.43 -11.06 -10.74
C GLU A 30 -19.85 -12.35 -10.14
N GLU A 31 -19.66 -13.39 -10.97
CA GLU A 31 -19.08 -14.66 -10.54
C GLU A 31 -17.64 -14.48 -10.05
N ILE A 32 -16.82 -13.75 -10.80
CA ILE A 32 -15.42 -13.48 -10.44
C ILE A 32 -15.36 -12.63 -9.18
N GLN A 33 -16.20 -11.60 -9.08
CA GLN A 33 -16.27 -10.77 -7.88
C GLN A 33 -16.69 -11.59 -6.65
N ALA A 34 -17.69 -12.47 -6.78
CA ALA A 34 -18.13 -13.35 -5.71
C ALA A 34 -17.02 -14.31 -5.25
N LYS A 35 -16.26 -14.89 -6.20
CA LYS A 35 -15.10 -15.75 -5.93
C LYS A 35 -13.96 -15.01 -5.21
N LEU A 36 -13.78 -13.72 -5.50
CA LEU A 36 -12.80 -12.88 -4.80
C LEU A 36 -13.29 -12.57 -3.39
N SER A 37 -14.52 -12.09 -3.26
CA SER A 37 -15.12 -11.75 -1.96
C SER A 37 -15.16 -12.94 -0.99
N SER A 38 -15.46 -14.15 -1.48
CA SER A 38 -15.48 -15.35 -0.62
C SER A 38 -14.09 -15.72 -0.09
N ARG A 39 -13.03 -15.52 -0.88
CA ARG A 39 -11.64 -15.73 -0.43
C ARG A 39 -11.23 -14.73 0.63
N VAL A 40 -11.61 -13.46 0.45
CA VAL A 40 -11.35 -12.42 1.44
C VAL A 40 -12.05 -12.76 2.76
N ALA A 41 -13.34 -13.09 2.70
CA ALA A 41 -14.10 -13.47 3.89
C ALA A 41 -13.52 -14.71 4.61
N ALA A 42 -13.02 -15.70 3.86
CA ALA A 42 -12.37 -16.87 4.44
C ALA A 42 -11.06 -16.52 5.16
N ALA A 43 -10.25 -15.62 4.58
CA ALA A 43 -9.03 -15.14 5.21
C ALA A 43 -9.35 -14.38 6.50
N ASP A 44 -10.33 -13.46 6.48
CA ASP A 44 -10.72 -12.66 7.64
C ASP A 44 -11.30 -13.48 8.78
N ALA A 45 -11.93 -14.63 8.46
CA ALA A 45 -12.48 -15.56 9.44
C ALA A 45 -11.43 -16.49 10.08
N THR A 46 -10.19 -16.45 9.62
CA THR A 46 -9.11 -17.32 10.14
C THR A 46 -8.73 -16.91 11.57
N GLU A 47 -8.44 -17.91 12.41
CA GLU A 47 -7.95 -17.67 13.76
C GLU A 47 -6.59 -16.94 13.73
N PRO A 48 -6.48 -15.76 14.40
CA PRO A 48 -5.22 -15.04 14.48
C PRO A 48 -4.15 -15.81 15.27
N ASP A 49 -2.89 -15.60 14.93
CA ASP A 49 -1.73 -16.20 15.63
C ASP A 49 -1.56 -15.69 17.07
N ARG A 50 -2.18 -14.55 17.40
CA ARG A 50 -2.06 -13.88 18.70
C ARG A 50 -3.41 -13.41 19.22
N PRO A 51 -3.65 -13.44 20.55
CA PRO A 51 -4.83 -12.85 21.17
C PRO A 51 -4.98 -11.37 20.78
N GLY A 52 -6.18 -10.99 20.33
CA GLY A 52 -6.48 -9.63 19.87
C GLY A 52 -5.95 -9.29 18.47
N GLY A 53 -5.31 -10.23 17.78
CA GLY A 53 -4.91 -10.09 16.39
C GLY A 53 -6.09 -10.09 15.43
N ARG A 54 -5.85 -9.70 14.18
CA ARG A 54 -6.79 -9.81 13.07
C ARG A 54 -6.04 -10.29 11.83
N VAL A 55 -6.52 -11.37 11.23
CA VAL A 55 -6.12 -11.78 9.89
C VAL A 55 -6.77 -10.83 8.89
N THR A 56 -5.98 -10.30 7.97
CA THR A 56 -6.43 -9.33 6.96
C THR A 56 -5.81 -9.67 5.62
N CYS A 57 -6.56 -9.47 4.55
CA CYS A 57 -6.03 -9.60 3.20
C CYS A 57 -5.03 -8.48 2.84
N PRO A 58 -4.08 -8.74 1.93
CA PRO A 58 -3.20 -7.71 1.39
C PRO A 58 -4.00 -6.50 0.88
N GLY A 59 -3.62 -5.30 1.32
CA GLY A 59 -4.25 -4.05 0.93
C GLY A 59 -5.33 -3.53 1.89
N GLU A 60 -5.96 -4.36 2.72
CA GLU A 60 -7.04 -3.92 3.62
C GLU A 60 -6.56 -2.94 4.68
N ARG A 61 -5.44 -3.23 5.34
CA ARG A 61 -4.82 -2.33 6.31
C ARG A 61 -4.44 -0.99 5.67
N THR A 62 -3.94 -1.04 4.43
CA THR A 62 -3.60 0.15 3.66
C THR A 62 -4.84 0.96 3.30
N ALA A 63 -5.93 0.30 2.90
CA ALA A 63 -7.21 0.96 2.62
C ALA A 63 -7.79 1.63 3.87
N ALA A 64 -7.77 0.94 5.01
CA ALA A 64 -8.20 1.48 6.30
C ALA A 64 -7.34 2.68 6.72
N ALA A 65 -6.01 2.56 6.65
CA ALA A 65 -5.10 3.66 6.95
C ALA A 65 -5.32 4.85 6.01
N ARG A 66 -5.54 4.62 4.71
CA ARG A 66 -5.84 5.67 3.74
C ARG A 66 -7.15 6.38 4.03
N ALA A 67 -8.20 5.63 4.39
CA ALA A 67 -9.50 6.19 4.76
C ALA A 67 -9.39 7.08 6.01
N ARG A 68 -8.69 6.60 7.05
CA ARG A 68 -8.40 7.36 8.26
C ARG A 68 -7.60 8.62 7.96
N ASN A 69 -6.48 8.49 7.25
CA ASN A 69 -5.61 9.63 6.93
C ASN A 69 -6.31 10.69 6.08
N ARG A 70 -7.27 10.30 5.23
CA ARG A 70 -8.10 11.25 4.46
C ARG A 70 -9.03 12.06 5.37
N LYS A 71 -9.50 11.47 6.47
CA LYS A 71 -10.41 12.09 7.42
C LYS A 71 -9.67 12.91 8.49
N GLU A 72 -8.58 12.38 9.00
CA GLU A 72 -7.89 12.88 10.21
C GLU A 72 -6.57 13.62 9.88
N GLY A 73 -6.15 13.59 8.61
CA GLY A 73 -4.83 14.04 8.19
C GLY A 73 -3.81 12.89 8.18
N VAL A 74 -2.76 13.06 7.38
CA VAL A 74 -1.66 12.08 7.32
C VAL A 74 -0.75 12.32 8.52
N PRO A 75 -0.53 11.34 9.41
CA PRO A 75 0.45 11.49 10.47
C PRO A 75 1.85 11.52 9.85
N VAL A 76 2.65 12.51 10.24
CA VAL A 76 4.03 12.69 9.79
C VAL A 76 4.93 12.79 11.02
N ASP A 77 6.09 12.15 10.97
CA ASP A 77 7.11 12.28 12.00
C ASP A 77 7.70 13.70 12.01
N GLU A 78 7.86 14.29 13.20
CA GLU A 78 8.30 15.69 13.35
C GLU A 78 9.72 15.92 12.82
N THR A 79 10.57 14.89 12.82
CA THR A 79 11.92 14.98 12.25
C THR A 79 11.86 15.03 10.73
N VAL A 80 10.98 14.24 10.12
CA VAL A 80 10.71 14.28 8.67
C VAL A 80 10.07 15.61 8.28
N TRP A 81 9.11 16.11 9.07
CA TRP A 81 8.44 17.38 8.79
C TRP A 81 9.44 18.55 8.75
N ARG A 82 10.35 18.63 9.72
CA ARG A 82 11.42 19.64 9.75
C ARG A 82 12.35 19.55 8.54
N GLN A 83 12.68 18.34 8.07
CA GLN A 83 13.49 18.16 6.85
C GLN A 83 12.76 18.71 5.62
N VAL A 84 11.45 18.45 5.49
CA VAL A 84 10.62 18.97 4.40
C VAL A 84 10.57 20.51 4.44
N LEU A 85 10.37 21.12 5.61
CA LEU A 85 10.36 22.57 5.77
C LEU A 85 11.69 23.21 5.37
N LYS A 86 12.81 22.59 5.74
CA LYS A 86 14.15 23.06 5.35
C LYS A 86 14.32 23.03 3.82
N LEU A 87 13.96 21.93 3.18
CA LEU A 87 14.01 21.81 1.71
C LEU A 87 13.09 22.81 1.01
N ALA A 88 11.94 23.13 1.61
CA ALA A 88 11.02 24.12 1.09
C ALA A 88 11.55 25.56 1.19
N ALA A 89 12.35 25.87 2.22
CA ALA A 89 12.95 27.19 2.43
C ALA A 89 14.25 27.41 1.63
N GLU A 90 14.89 26.34 1.14
CA GLU A 90 16.08 26.37 0.28
C GLU A 90 15.75 26.57 -1.21
N LYS A 91 14.46 26.63 -1.57
CA LYS A 91 13.95 27.01 -2.89
C LYS A 91 13.56 28.47 -2.94
#